data_AF-A0A4R2JLY2-F1
#
_entry.id   AF-A0A4R2JLY2-F1
#
_cell.length_a   1.000
_cell.length_b   1.000
_cell.length_c   1.000
_cell.angle_alpha   90.00
_cell.angle_beta   90.00
_cell.angle_gamma   90.00
#
_symmetry.space_group_name_H-M   'P 1'
#
loop_
_entity.id
_entity.type
_entity.pdbx_description
1 polymer ?
#
loop_
_entity_poly.entity_id
_entity_poly.type
_entity_poly.pdbx_seq_one_letter_code
_entity_poly.pdbx_strand_id
1 'polypeptide(L)'
;MPQWRADQLSPPSPAVTEKAADFRLGGFVRTHLANHNALWKDSKRDAAQGRLLGCLGALLGVVPTLFAIGAFVNGRVAVGLLLVIPLAVVIGVAVSRNRQRSQQGPRPYEVVYEFEHGFACPSPDGAFAFRWDAITSIHQAVTRHFYNGAYTGTSHVYTIATGDGGKIVVSGRSLDQGRKQSEFSMATVLMDQVSERMLTAAAATVNAGKEVRFDELAIGVGGIAHATDSVPWSRVTGLTAKNGTVIIQVDGRNWWTRQVQLVPNFPVFWALSQQLSATSKNER
;
A
#
# COMPACT_ATOMS: atom_id res chain seq x y z
N MET A 1 2.89 11.18 13.62
CA MET A 1 3.16 9.75 13.91
C MET A 1 4.63 9.61 14.22
N PRO A 2 5.02 8.73 15.16
CA PRO A 2 6.42 8.47 15.45
C PRO A 2 7.10 7.96 14.19
N GLN A 3 8.19 8.60 13.77
CA GLN A 3 9.02 8.13 12.65
C GLN A 3 10.02 7.12 13.21
N TRP A 4 9.64 5.85 13.23
CA TRP A 4 10.57 4.76 13.53
C TRP A 4 11.58 4.65 12.38
N ARG A 5 12.86 4.50 12.71
CA ARG A 5 13.89 4.19 11.71
C ARG A 5 14.02 2.68 11.53
N ALA A 6 14.53 2.25 10.39
CA ALA A 6 14.71 0.83 10.08
C ALA A 6 15.63 0.09 11.08
N ASP A 7 16.64 0.78 11.62
CA ASP A 7 17.55 0.28 12.66
C ASP A 7 16.91 0.15 14.05
N GLN A 8 15.70 0.68 14.24
CA GLN A 8 14.94 0.60 15.48
C GLN A 8 13.86 -0.47 15.47
N LEU A 9 13.73 -1.22 14.37
CA LEU A 9 12.73 -2.27 14.23
C LEU A 9 13.22 -3.54 14.90
N SER A 10 12.36 -4.15 15.72
CA SER A 10 12.65 -5.42 16.37
C SER A 10 12.89 -6.52 15.34
N PRO A 11 13.77 -7.49 15.63
CA PRO A 11 13.89 -8.70 14.82
C PRO A 11 12.55 -9.47 14.77
N PRO A 12 12.38 -10.38 13.79
CA PRO A 12 11.19 -11.21 13.69
C PRO A 12 10.96 -12.02 14.98
N SER A 13 9.70 -12.13 15.40
CA SER A 13 9.32 -12.96 16.54
C SER A 13 9.44 -14.45 16.20
N PRO A 14 9.53 -15.36 17.19
CA PRO A 14 9.59 -16.80 16.94
C PRO A 14 8.48 -17.31 16.03
N ALA A 15 7.24 -16.81 16.19
CA ALA A 15 6.11 -17.17 15.33
C ALA A 15 6.31 -16.76 13.87
N VAL A 16 6.94 -15.61 13.62
CA VAL A 16 7.29 -15.16 12.26
C VAL A 16 8.39 -16.04 11.68
N THR A 17 9.43 -16.34 12.47
CA THR A 17 10.55 -17.17 12.04
C THR A 17 10.11 -18.61 11.75
N GLU A 18 9.25 -19.19 12.59
CA GLU A 18 8.64 -20.50 12.37
C GLU A 18 7.83 -20.52 11.08
N LYS A 19 6.97 -19.51 10.88
CA LYS A 19 6.19 -19.41 9.64
C LYS A 19 7.05 -19.20 8.40
N ALA A 20 8.13 -18.44 8.52
CA ALA A 20 9.10 -18.25 7.45
C ALA A 20 9.82 -19.56 7.11
N ALA A 21 10.14 -20.38 8.11
CA ALA A 21 10.71 -21.71 7.92
C ALA A 21 9.74 -22.66 7.21
N ASP A 22 8.46 -22.68 7.61
CA ASP A 22 7.40 -23.48 6.96
C ASP A 22 7.30 -23.18 5.46
N PHE A 23 7.39 -21.90 5.10
CA PHE A 23 7.33 -21.43 3.71
C PHE A 23 8.69 -21.44 3.01
N ARG A 24 9.76 -21.91 3.67
CA ARG A 24 11.13 -21.96 3.13
C ARG A 24 11.58 -20.59 2.59
N LEU A 25 11.34 -19.53 3.36
CA LEU A 25 11.65 -18.17 2.94
C LEU A 25 13.16 -17.85 2.93
N GLY A 26 14.00 -18.71 3.50
CA GLY A 26 15.45 -18.50 3.58
C GLY A 26 15.85 -17.61 4.75
N GLY A 27 17.01 -16.98 4.64
CA GLY A 27 17.55 -16.07 5.65
C GLY A 27 16.73 -14.79 5.79
N PHE A 28 16.68 -14.23 7.01
CA PHE A 28 16.12 -12.89 7.26
C PHE A 28 17.03 -11.83 6.64
N VAL A 29 16.43 -10.90 5.89
CA VAL A 29 17.15 -9.82 5.18
C VAL A 29 16.99 -8.50 5.91
N ARG A 30 15.74 -8.03 6.07
CA ARG A 30 15.44 -6.69 6.60
C ARG A 30 14.01 -6.60 7.13
N THR A 31 13.78 -5.62 8.00
CA THR A 31 12.44 -5.25 8.45
C THR A 31 11.97 -3.94 7.78
N HIS A 32 10.72 -3.92 7.36
CA HIS A 32 10.07 -2.78 6.71
C HIS A 32 8.89 -2.25 7.51
N LEU A 33 8.73 -0.93 7.53
CA LEU A 33 7.51 -0.30 8.02
C LEU A 33 6.47 -0.29 6.92
N ALA A 34 5.41 -1.07 7.12
CA ALA A 34 4.38 -1.30 6.14
C ALA A 34 3.12 -1.77 6.87
N ASN A 35 2.01 -1.07 6.68
CA ASN A 35 0.72 -1.55 7.13
C ASN A 35 0.32 -2.73 6.26
N HIS A 36 0.10 -3.89 6.85
CA HIS A 36 -0.46 -5.01 6.14
C HIS A 36 -1.80 -5.43 6.71
N ASN A 37 -2.67 -5.90 5.82
CA ASN A 37 -3.90 -6.55 6.19
C ASN A 37 -4.03 -7.81 5.33
N ALA A 38 -3.94 -8.96 5.98
CA ALA A 38 -4.26 -10.23 5.34
C ALA A 38 -5.77 -10.24 5.11
N LEU A 39 -6.19 -10.20 3.85
CA LEU A 39 -7.59 -10.32 3.48
C LEU A 39 -7.97 -11.81 3.46
N TRP A 40 -7.86 -12.45 4.62
CA TRP A 40 -8.45 -13.77 4.84
C TRP A 40 -9.89 -13.62 5.34
N LYS A 41 -10.70 -14.66 5.15
CA LYS A 41 -12.18 -14.65 5.24
C LYS A 41 -12.78 -14.19 6.59
N ASP A 42 -11.98 -14.03 7.67
CA ASP A 42 -12.50 -13.91 9.05
C ASP A 42 -12.28 -12.56 9.78
N SER A 43 -11.67 -11.54 9.16
CA SER A 43 -11.36 -10.26 9.85
C SER A 43 -12.50 -9.21 9.79
N LYS A 44 -13.66 -9.49 10.41
CA LYS A 44 -14.79 -8.52 10.49
C LYS A 44 -15.03 -7.88 11.87
N ARG A 45 -14.27 -8.24 12.92
CA ARG A 45 -14.65 -7.90 14.31
C ARG A 45 -14.05 -6.61 14.89
N ASP A 46 -12.96 -6.06 14.34
CA ASP A 46 -12.21 -5.03 15.07
C ASP A 46 -12.60 -3.57 14.76
N ALA A 47 -13.33 -3.31 13.68
CA ALA A 47 -13.66 -1.94 13.28
C ALA A 47 -14.80 -1.28 14.10
N ALA A 48 -15.62 -2.08 14.78
CA ALA A 48 -16.81 -1.58 15.50
C ALA A 48 -16.49 -1.01 16.89
N GLN A 49 -15.53 -1.60 17.61
CA GLN A 49 -15.22 -1.22 19.00
C GLN A 49 -14.49 0.13 19.11
N GLY A 50 -13.66 0.49 18.12
CA GLY A 50 -12.92 1.75 18.13
C GLY A 50 -13.79 3.01 17.95
N ARG A 51 -14.96 2.88 17.30
CA ARG A 51 -15.85 4.02 17.01
C ARG A 51 -16.68 4.44 18.23
N LEU A 52 -17.14 3.47 19.02
CA LEU A 52 -17.97 3.72 20.22
C LEU A 52 -17.23 4.46 21.33
N LEU A 53 -15.95 4.13 21.57
CA LEU A 53 -15.12 4.84 22.56
C LEU A 53 -14.74 6.26 22.13
N GLY A 54 -14.59 6.51 20.82
CA GLY A 54 -14.28 7.85 20.30
C GLY A 54 -15.43 8.85 20.49
N CYS A 55 -16.67 8.41 20.26
CA CYS A 55 -17.85 9.26 20.42
C CYS A 55 -18.12 9.65 21.88
N LEU A 56 -17.88 8.74 22.84
CA LEU A 56 -18.07 9.03 24.27
C LEU A 56 -17.08 10.08 24.79
N GLY A 57 -15.83 10.05 24.32
CA GLY A 57 -14.80 11.02 24.70
C GLY A 57 -15.06 12.43 24.17
N ALA A 58 -15.64 12.56 22.97
CA ALA A 58 -15.97 13.86 22.39
C ALA A 58 -17.13 14.57 23.13
N LEU A 59 -18.15 13.82 23.55
CA LEU A 59 -19.28 14.35 24.33
C LEU A 59 -18.85 14.90 25.70
N LEU A 60 -17.89 14.23 26.36
CA LEU A 60 -17.35 14.66 27.64
C LEU A 60 -16.44 15.90 27.57
N GLY A 61 -15.90 16.24 26.39
CA GLY A 61 -15.03 17.40 26.20
C GLY A 61 -15.76 18.68 25.79
N VAL A 62 -16.76 18.58 24.89
CA VAL A 62 -17.38 19.76 24.27
C VAL A 62 -18.36 20.47 25.21
N VAL A 63 -19.20 19.71 25.92
CA VAL A 63 -20.25 20.27 26.78
C VAL A 63 -19.68 21.09 27.95
N PRO A 64 -18.69 20.60 28.73
CA PRO A 64 -18.14 21.38 29.84
C PRO A 64 -17.41 22.64 29.37
N THR A 65 -16.81 22.61 28.19
CA THR A 65 -16.10 23.77 27.61
C THR A 65 -17.06 24.91 27.30
N LEU A 66 -18.25 24.62 26.77
CA LEU A 66 -19.28 25.63 26.52
C LEU A 66 -19.82 26.24 27.82
N PHE A 67 -20.00 25.43 28.87
CA PHE A 67 -20.40 25.91 30.20
C PHE A 67 -19.31 26.76 30.87
N ALA A 68 -18.03 26.41 30.69
CA ALA A 68 -16.91 27.19 31.21
C ALA A 68 -16.88 28.60 30.60
N ILE A 69 -17.04 28.69 29.27
CA ILE A 69 -17.10 29.98 28.56
C ILE A 69 -18.25 30.84 29.12
N GLY A 70 -19.44 30.26 29.28
CA GLY A 70 -20.59 30.96 29.89
C GLY A 70 -20.33 31.42 31.33
N ALA A 71 -19.61 30.64 32.14
CA ALA A 71 -19.27 31.02 33.52
C ALA A 71 -18.27 32.19 33.56
N PHE A 72 -17.29 32.25 32.66
CA PHE A 72 -16.34 33.36 32.56
C PHE A 72 -17.01 34.67 32.12
N VAL A 73 -17.92 34.62 31.14
CA VAL A 73 -18.69 35.80 30.68
C VAL A 73 -19.53 36.40 31.82
N ASN A 74 -20.02 35.57 32.74
CA ASN A 74 -20.82 35.99 33.89
C ASN A 74 -20.00 36.35 35.16
N GLY A 75 -18.68 36.54 35.04
CA GLY A 75 -17.81 36.92 36.17
C GLY A 75 -17.57 35.82 37.22
N ARG A 76 -18.04 34.59 36.98
CA ARG A 76 -17.87 33.44 37.87
C ARG A 76 -16.58 32.68 37.57
N VAL A 77 -15.45 33.36 37.80
CA VAL A 77 -14.10 32.87 37.50
C VAL A 77 -13.81 31.53 38.18
N ALA A 78 -14.22 31.35 39.43
CA ALA A 78 -14.01 30.10 40.18
C ALA A 78 -14.73 28.89 39.53
N VAL A 79 -15.96 29.09 39.03
CA VAL A 79 -16.74 28.04 38.34
C VAL A 79 -16.13 27.74 36.97
N GLY A 80 -15.70 28.77 36.24
CA GLY A 80 -15.00 28.62 34.97
C GLY A 80 -13.72 27.79 35.10
N LEU A 81 -12.89 28.08 36.11
CA LEU A 81 -11.65 27.32 36.35
C LEU A 81 -11.92 25.85 36.71
N LEU A 82 -12.92 25.58 37.55
CA LEU A 82 -13.31 24.21 37.94
C LEU A 82 -13.74 23.37 36.73
N LEU A 83 -14.35 23.98 35.72
CA LEU A 83 -14.79 23.32 34.49
C LEU A 83 -13.66 23.09 33.47
N VAL A 84 -12.54 23.80 33.56
CA VAL A 84 -11.37 23.61 32.67
C VAL A 84 -10.49 22.44 33.11
N ILE A 85 -10.47 22.11 34.41
CA ILE A 85 -9.69 20.98 34.98
C ILE A 85 -9.98 19.65 34.26
N PRO A 86 -11.24 19.19 34.07
CA PRO A 86 -11.51 17.92 33.39
C PRO A 86 -11.04 17.94 31.93
N LEU A 87 -11.14 19.07 31.22
CA LEU A 87 -10.62 19.19 29.85
C LEU A 87 -9.09 19.07 29.82
N ALA A 88 -8.40 19.74 30.74
CA ALA A 88 -6.94 19.63 30.88
C ALA A 88 -6.50 18.19 31.21
N VAL A 89 -7.25 17.47 32.06
CA VAL A 89 -7.01 16.06 32.37
C VAL A 89 -7.24 15.18 31.13
N VAL A 90 -8.33 15.38 30.39
CA VAL A 90 -8.61 14.62 29.15
C VAL A 90 -7.50 14.86 28.10
N ILE A 91 -7.09 16.11 27.91
CA ILE A 91 -5.99 16.45 27.00
C ILE A 91 -4.68 15.84 27.50
N GLY A 92 -4.38 15.95 28.80
CA GLY A 92 -3.18 15.38 29.41
C GLY A 92 -3.10 13.86 29.25
N VAL A 93 -4.22 13.15 29.48
CA VAL A 93 -4.35 11.70 29.26
C VAL A 93 -4.26 11.35 27.77
N ALA A 94 -4.87 12.14 26.89
CA ALA A 94 -4.77 11.92 25.44
C ALA A 94 -3.33 12.09 24.94
N VAL A 95 -2.63 13.13 25.40
CA VAL A 95 -1.22 13.40 25.09
C VAL A 95 -0.31 12.34 25.69
N SER A 96 -0.54 11.92 26.94
CA SER A 96 0.27 10.88 27.59
C SER A 96 0.07 9.52 26.93
N ARG A 97 -1.17 9.13 26.62
CA ARG A 97 -1.48 7.92 25.85
C ARG A 97 -0.87 7.98 24.46
N ASN A 98 -0.88 9.14 23.80
CA ASN A 98 -0.24 9.29 22.49
C ASN A 98 1.29 9.19 22.59
N ARG A 99 1.91 9.74 23.64
CA ARG A 99 3.35 9.55 23.93
C ARG A 99 3.69 8.11 24.27
N GLN A 100 2.88 7.45 25.08
CA GLN A 100 3.08 6.04 25.44
C GLN A 100 2.90 5.14 24.21
N ARG A 101 1.92 5.42 23.35
CA ARG A 101 1.78 4.79 22.02
C ARG A 101 3.00 5.02 21.13
N SER A 102 3.60 6.21 21.21
CA SER A 102 4.84 6.53 20.50
C SER A 102 6.06 5.78 21.05
N GLN A 103 6.01 5.24 22.27
CA GLN A 103 7.08 4.47 22.87
C GLN A 103 6.91 2.95 22.70
N GLN A 104 5.69 2.47 22.47
CA GLN A 104 5.34 1.04 22.37
C GLN A 104 5.80 0.33 21.09
N GLY A 105 6.67 0.95 20.28
CA GLY A 105 7.09 0.37 19.00
C GLY A 105 6.00 0.42 17.93
N PRO A 106 6.33 0.05 16.69
CA PRO A 106 5.33 -0.20 15.65
C PRO A 106 4.49 -1.41 16.03
N ARG A 107 3.20 -1.38 15.68
CA ARG A 107 2.29 -2.50 15.95
C ARG A 107 2.65 -3.69 15.04
N PRO A 108 2.28 -4.93 15.40
CA PRO A 108 2.55 -6.09 14.56
C PRO A 108 2.12 -5.87 13.10
N TYR A 109 0.91 -5.36 12.87
CA TYR A 109 0.39 -5.12 11.52
C TYR A 109 1.04 -3.93 10.77
N GLU A 110 2.00 -3.22 11.38
CA GLU A 110 2.74 -2.10 10.78
C GLU A 110 4.15 -2.50 10.33
N VAL A 111 4.47 -3.79 10.41
CA VAL A 111 5.81 -4.33 10.15
C VAL A 111 5.75 -5.50 9.18
N VAL A 112 6.59 -5.48 8.16
CA VAL A 112 6.79 -6.60 7.23
C VAL A 112 8.26 -7.02 7.26
N TYR A 113 8.51 -8.32 7.38
CA TYR A 113 9.86 -8.89 7.41
C TYR A 113 10.21 -9.47 6.05
N GLU A 114 11.26 -8.96 5.44
CA GLU A 114 11.84 -9.48 4.20
C GLU A 114 12.78 -10.65 4.49
N PHE A 115 12.65 -11.67 3.66
CA PHE A 115 13.49 -12.86 3.62
C PHE A 115 13.98 -13.09 2.18
N GLU A 116 15.03 -13.89 2.01
CA GLU A 116 15.67 -14.13 0.70
C GLU A 116 14.71 -14.60 -0.40
N HIS A 117 13.69 -15.38 -0.04
CA HIS A 117 12.74 -15.99 -0.98
C HIS A 117 11.30 -15.55 -0.76
N GLY A 118 11.06 -14.57 0.11
CA GLY A 118 9.72 -14.07 0.35
C GLY A 118 9.66 -13.02 1.44
N PHE A 119 8.47 -12.89 2.03
CA PHE A 119 8.26 -12.00 3.16
C PHE A 119 7.25 -12.61 4.13
N ALA A 120 7.34 -12.18 5.38
CA ALA A 120 6.41 -12.58 6.42
C ALA A 120 5.83 -11.37 7.16
N CYS A 121 4.57 -11.52 7.56
CA CYS A 121 3.74 -10.51 8.14
C CYS A 121 3.18 -11.04 9.47
N PRO A 122 3.55 -10.47 10.63
CA PRO A 122 2.99 -10.87 11.91
C PRO A 122 1.50 -10.48 11.98
N SER A 123 0.72 -11.27 12.71
CA SER A 123 -0.71 -11.12 12.91
C SER A 123 -1.04 -11.33 14.39
N PRO A 124 -2.15 -10.77 14.93
CA PRO A 124 -2.60 -11.14 16.27
C PRO A 124 -2.75 -12.65 16.47
N ASP A 125 -3.14 -13.38 15.41
CA ASP A 125 -3.37 -14.83 15.44
C ASP A 125 -2.14 -15.66 15.02
N GLY A 126 -0.96 -15.04 14.83
CA GLY A 126 0.26 -15.74 14.41
C GLY A 126 1.07 -14.97 13.37
N ALA A 127 1.37 -15.59 12.23
CA ALA A 127 2.07 -14.95 11.13
C ALA A 127 1.61 -15.49 9.77
N PHE A 128 1.68 -14.64 8.76
CA PHE A 128 1.49 -14.98 7.35
C PHE A 128 2.84 -14.93 6.64
N ALA A 129 3.05 -15.81 5.66
CA ALA A 129 4.26 -15.86 4.87
C ALA A 129 3.89 -16.01 3.40
N PHE A 130 4.65 -15.36 2.52
CA PHE A 130 4.44 -15.37 1.08
C PHE A 130 5.80 -15.55 0.41
N ARG A 131 5.90 -16.54 -0.47
CA ARG A 131 7.10 -16.72 -1.31
C ARG A 131 7.00 -15.83 -2.54
N TRP A 132 8.13 -15.28 -2.99
CA TRP A 132 8.18 -14.44 -4.19
C TRP A 132 7.71 -15.16 -5.46
N ASP A 133 8.00 -16.45 -5.58
CA ASP A 133 7.63 -17.28 -6.73
C ASP A 133 6.17 -17.76 -6.70
N ALA A 134 5.49 -17.67 -5.55
CA ALA A 134 4.08 -18.02 -5.42
C ALA A 134 3.14 -16.88 -5.82
N ILE A 135 3.66 -15.66 -6.00
CA ILE A 135 2.88 -14.47 -6.35
C ILE A 135 2.47 -14.55 -7.82
N THR A 136 1.16 -14.50 -8.06
CA THR A 136 0.58 -14.58 -9.40
C THR A 136 0.05 -13.24 -9.88
N SER A 137 -0.35 -12.35 -8.97
CA SER A 137 -0.74 -11.00 -9.34
C SER A 137 -0.42 -9.94 -8.30
N ILE A 138 -0.07 -8.75 -8.77
CA ILE A 138 0.07 -7.54 -7.99
C ILE A 138 -0.78 -6.43 -8.61
N HIS A 139 -1.65 -5.83 -7.80
CA HIS A 139 -2.33 -4.59 -8.13
C HIS A 139 -1.70 -3.44 -7.34
N GLN A 140 -1.45 -2.32 -8.02
CA GLN A 140 -0.87 -1.13 -7.40
C GLN A 140 -1.80 0.08 -7.43
N ALA A 141 -1.98 0.70 -6.28
CA ALA A 141 -2.67 1.98 -6.13
C ALA A 141 -1.72 2.98 -5.47
N VAL A 142 -1.30 3.98 -6.25
CA VAL A 142 -0.40 5.05 -5.79
C VAL A 142 -1.14 6.37 -5.87
N THR A 143 -1.39 7.01 -4.73
CA THR A 143 -2.20 8.23 -4.61
C THR A 143 -1.37 9.35 -4.01
N ARG A 144 -1.18 10.43 -4.77
CA ARG A 144 -0.58 11.68 -4.27
C ARG A 144 -1.64 12.49 -3.55
N HIS A 145 -1.32 12.96 -2.34
CA HIS A 145 -2.23 13.75 -1.49
C HIS A 145 -1.82 15.22 -1.51
N PHE A 146 -2.79 16.11 -1.67
CA PHE A 146 -2.59 17.56 -1.65
C PHE A 146 -3.50 18.20 -0.60
N TYR A 147 -2.98 19.19 0.12
CA TYR A 147 -3.73 20.03 1.06
C TYR A 147 -3.47 21.49 0.69
N ASN A 148 -4.54 22.23 0.38
CA ASN A 148 -4.45 23.61 -0.12
C ASN A 148 -3.48 23.77 -1.31
N GLY A 149 -3.50 22.82 -2.25
CA GLY A 149 -2.61 22.80 -3.42
C GLY A 149 -1.17 22.36 -3.14
N ALA A 150 -0.76 22.25 -1.87
CA ALA A 150 0.56 21.77 -1.49
C ALA A 150 0.59 20.24 -1.37
N TYR A 151 1.60 19.60 -1.94
CA TYR A 151 1.81 18.16 -1.81
C TYR A 151 2.12 17.77 -0.36
N THR A 152 1.40 16.77 0.16
CA THR A 152 1.49 16.31 1.56
C THR A 152 1.98 14.86 1.70
N GLY A 153 2.25 14.16 0.60
CA GLY A 153 2.73 12.78 0.61
C GLY A 153 2.04 11.90 -0.42
N THR A 154 2.54 10.67 -0.54
CA THR A 154 1.99 9.65 -1.43
C THR A 154 1.62 8.42 -0.62
N SER A 155 0.39 7.94 -0.79
CA SER A 155 -0.02 6.62 -0.29
C SER A 155 0.24 5.57 -1.36
N HIS A 156 0.80 4.45 -0.93
CA HIS A 156 1.03 3.28 -1.75
C HIS A 156 0.22 2.12 -1.18
N VAL A 157 -0.50 1.42 -2.04
CA VAL A 157 -1.28 0.24 -1.69
C VAL A 157 -0.98 -0.81 -2.72
N TYR A 158 -0.46 -1.95 -2.28
CA TYR A 158 -0.18 -3.12 -3.08
C TYR A 158 -1.08 -4.25 -2.64
N THR A 159 -1.88 -4.78 -3.55
CA THR A 159 -2.67 -5.98 -3.32
C THR A 159 -1.98 -7.13 -4.04
N ILE A 160 -1.49 -8.09 -3.26
CA ILE A 160 -0.74 -9.24 -3.74
C ILE A 160 -1.67 -10.45 -3.65
N ALA A 161 -1.74 -11.24 -4.71
CA ALA A 161 -2.40 -12.52 -4.73
C ALA A 161 -1.44 -13.64 -5.12
N THR A 162 -1.65 -14.81 -4.53
CA THR A 162 -0.87 -16.02 -4.77
C THR A 162 -1.70 -17.09 -5.46
N GLY A 163 -1.03 -18.06 -6.08
CA GLY A 163 -1.68 -19.14 -6.83
C GLY A 163 -2.56 -20.07 -5.98
N ASP A 164 -2.30 -20.14 -4.68
CA ASP A 164 -3.09 -20.88 -3.67
C ASP A 164 -4.33 -20.12 -3.17
N GLY A 165 -4.61 -18.93 -3.73
CA GLY A 165 -5.73 -18.08 -3.32
C GLY A 165 -5.43 -17.15 -2.15
N GLY A 166 -4.21 -17.17 -1.60
CA GLY A 166 -3.76 -16.20 -0.61
C GLY A 166 -3.83 -14.76 -1.15
N LYS A 167 -4.21 -13.82 -0.27
CA LYS A 167 -4.31 -12.40 -0.60
C LYS A 167 -3.86 -11.52 0.56
N ILE A 168 -2.95 -10.60 0.28
CA ILE A 168 -2.49 -9.61 1.27
C ILE A 168 -2.47 -8.21 0.66
N VAL A 169 -2.89 -7.25 1.47
CA VAL A 169 -2.74 -5.82 1.15
C VAL A 169 -1.58 -5.29 1.97
N VAL A 170 -0.56 -4.76 1.30
CA VAL A 170 0.58 -4.08 1.91
C VAL A 170 0.48 -2.61 1.53
N SER A 171 0.53 -1.72 2.51
CA SER A 171 0.30 -0.29 2.29
C SER A 171 1.19 0.57 3.16
N GLY A 172 1.48 1.77 2.68
CA GLY A 172 2.32 2.71 3.39
C GLY A 172 2.18 4.12 2.85
N ARG A 173 2.87 5.06 3.48
CA ARG A 173 2.91 6.45 3.06
C ARG A 173 4.35 6.90 2.93
N SER A 174 4.69 7.50 1.80
CA SER A 174 5.94 8.21 1.59
C SER A 174 5.72 9.72 1.75
N LEU A 175 6.67 10.40 2.40
CA LEU A 175 6.72 11.85 2.53
C LEU A 175 7.92 12.34 1.73
N ASP A 176 7.66 13.13 0.69
CA ASP A 176 8.69 13.60 -0.27
C ASP A 176 9.43 14.87 0.21
N GLN A 177 9.13 15.36 1.42
CA GLN A 177 9.67 16.63 1.92
C GLN A 177 10.90 16.42 2.80
N GLY A 178 12.08 16.20 2.21
CA GLY A 178 13.41 16.56 2.74
C GLY A 178 13.81 16.13 4.17
N ARG A 179 12.97 15.40 4.88
CA ARG A 179 13.13 14.98 6.28
C ARG A 179 13.11 13.45 6.30
N LYS A 180 14.33 12.88 6.39
CA LYS A 180 14.67 11.51 6.80
C LYS A 180 13.51 10.51 6.63
N GLN A 181 13.46 9.93 5.43
CA GLN A 181 12.81 8.67 5.03
C GLN A 181 12.12 7.92 6.19
N SER A 182 10.83 8.19 6.42
CA SER A 182 9.90 7.10 6.73
C SER A 182 9.45 6.55 5.37
N GLU A 183 10.39 5.96 4.64
CA GLU A 183 10.17 5.47 3.29
C GLU A 183 9.45 4.14 3.41
N PHE A 184 8.34 4.00 2.70
CA PHE A 184 7.67 2.71 2.51
C PHE A 184 8.55 1.84 1.62
N SER A 185 9.69 1.39 2.14
CA SER A 185 10.75 0.68 1.43
C SER A 185 10.30 -0.69 0.92
N MET A 186 9.27 -1.26 1.54
CA MET A 186 8.61 -2.47 1.06
C MET A 186 8.03 -2.30 -0.35
N ALA A 187 7.60 -1.09 -0.74
CA ALA A 187 7.13 -0.84 -2.11
C ALA A 187 8.19 -1.19 -3.15
N THR A 188 9.42 -0.71 -2.93
CA THR A 188 10.53 -0.90 -3.84
C THR A 188 10.92 -2.37 -3.89
N VAL A 189 11.03 -3.03 -2.74
CA VAL A 189 11.32 -4.48 -2.67
C VAL A 189 10.27 -5.29 -3.41
N LEU A 190 8.97 -5.03 -3.18
CA LEU A 190 7.88 -5.71 -3.88
C LEU A 190 7.96 -5.50 -5.39
N MET A 191 8.24 -4.27 -5.81
CA MET A 191 8.35 -3.93 -7.22
C MET A 191 9.53 -4.59 -7.88
N ASP A 192 10.72 -4.52 -7.28
CA ASP A 192 11.93 -5.08 -7.85
C ASP A 192 11.85 -6.61 -7.90
N GLN A 193 11.61 -7.26 -6.76
CA GLN A 193 11.61 -8.73 -6.67
C GLN A 193 10.52 -9.37 -7.52
N VAL A 194 9.31 -8.79 -7.55
CA VAL A 194 8.19 -9.41 -8.25
C VAL A 194 8.16 -8.99 -9.71
N SER A 195 8.37 -7.71 -10.03
CA SER A 195 8.32 -7.27 -11.42
C SER A 195 9.45 -7.87 -12.23
N GLU A 196 10.67 -8.01 -11.68
CA GLU A 196 11.78 -8.64 -12.39
C GLU A 196 11.44 -10.08 -12.79
N ARG A 197 11.02 -10.90 -11.82
CA ARG A 197 10.67 -12.32 -12.07
C ARG A 197 9.52 -12.46 -13.05
N MET A 198 8.45 -11.69 -12.86
CA MET A 198 7.27 -11.73 -13.72
C MET A 198 7.58 -11.19 -15.12
N LEU A 199 8.45 -10.19 -15.24
CA LEU A 199 8.88 -9.66 -16.53
C LEU A 199 9.72 -10.68 -17.29
N THR A 200 10.68 -11.35 -16.65
CA THR A 200 11.48 -12.42 -17.29
C THR A 200 10.58 -13.54 -17.80
N ALA A 201 9.64 -14.01 -16.98
CA ALA A 201 8.71 -15.07 -17.37
C ALA A 201 7.76 -14.63 -18.51
N ALA A 202 7.25 -13.40 -18.44
CA ALA A 202 6.37 -12.85 -19.46
C ALA A 202 7.11 -12.62 -20.78
N ALA A 203 8.33 -12.09 -20.75
CA ALA A 203 9.17 -11.91 -21.93
C ALA A 203 9.49 -13.26 -22.59
N ALA A 204 9.85 -14.29 -21.81
CA ALA A 204 10.07 -15.63 -22.35
C ALA A 204 8.80 -16.19 -23.02
N THR A 205 7.63 -15.95 -22.43
CA THR A 205 6.33 -16.36 -23.00
C THR A 205 6.05 -15.67 -24.34
N VAL A 206 6.26 -14.35 -24.40
CA VAL A 206 6.11 -13.56 -25.65
C VAL A 206 7.11 -14.02 -26.71
N ASN A 207 8.38 -14.21 -26.36
CA ASN A 207 9.42 -14.68 -27.28
C ASN A 207 9.14 -16.08 -27.84
N ALA A 208 8.40 -16.92 -27.10
CA ALA A 208 7.92 -18.21 -27.58
C ALA A 208 6.70 -18.11 -28.53
N GLY A 209 6.31 -16.90 -28.95
CA GLY A 209 5.16 -16.64 -29.81
C GLY A 209 3.80 -16.74 -29.10
N LYS A 210 3.79 -16.83 -27.77
CA LYS A 210 2.55 -16.89 -26.98
C LYS A 210 2.17 -15.49 -26.48
N GLU A 211 0.91 -15.34 -26.09
CA GLU A 211 0.42 -14.10 -25.49
C GLU A 211 0.44 -14.17 -23.95
N VAL A 212 0.72 -13.03 -23.32
CA VAL A 212 0.63 -12.85 -21.86
C VAL A 212 -0.61 -12.04 -21.54
N ARG A 213 -1.47 -12.57 -20.68
CA ARG A 213 -2.73 -11.93 -20.29
C ARG A 213 -2.57 -11.03 -19.06
N PHE A 214 -3.15 -9.84 -19.17
CA PHE A 214 -3.28 -8.84 -18.11
C PHE A 214 -4.77 -8.46 -18.00
N ASP A 215 -5.54 -9.34 -17.36
CA ASP A 215 -7.01 -9.25 -17.28
C ASP A 215 -7.69 -9.35 -18.67
N GLU A 216 -8.30 -8.26 -19.14
CA GLU A 216 -8.96 -8.17 -20.45
C GLU A 216 -7.99 -7.90 -21.61
N LEU A 217 -6.74 -7.55 -21.33
CA LEU A 217 -5.70 -7.37 -22.35
C LEU A 217 -4.83 -8.61 -22.47
N ALA A 218 -4.37 -8.89 -23.70
CA ALA A 218 -3.29 -9.82 -23.97
C ALA A 218 -2.22 -9.15 -24.81
N ILE A 219 -0.95 -9.39 -24.48
CA ILE A 219 0.22 -8.85 -25.19
C ILE A 219 0.95 -10.00 -25.86
N GLY A 220 1.22 -9.87 -27.15
CA GLY A 220 2.08 -10.77 -27.92
C GLY A 220 3.01 -10.00 -28.85
N VAL A 221 3.87 -10.74 -29.57
CA VAL A 221 4.81 -10.16 -30.55
C VAL A 221 4.07 -9.41 -31.66
N GLY A 222 2.89 -9.90 -32.06
CA GLY A 222 2.11 -9.31 -33.15
C GLY A 222 1.35 -8.03 -32.77
N GLY A 223 1.04 -7.81 -31.49
CA GLY A 223 0.21 -6.69 -31.07
C GLY A 223 -0.37 -6.79 -29.66
N ILE A 224 -1.40 -5.99 -29.41
CA ILE A 224 -2.23 -6.02 -28.21
C ILE A 224 -3.62 -6.50 -28.59
N ALA A 225 -4.15 -7.49 -27.88
CA ALA A 225 -5.53 -7.93 -28.00
C ALA A 225 -6.37 -7.47 -26.80
N HIS A 226 -7.62 -7.09 -27.05
CA HIS A 226 -8.65 -6.80 -26.06
C HIS A 226 -9.95 -7.51 -26.46
N ALA A 227 -10.45 -8.39 -25.61
CA ALA A 227 -11.64 -9.20 -25.90
C ALA A 227 -11.59 -9.91 -27.27
N THR A 228 -12.26 -9.36 -28.29
CA THR A 228 -12.33 -9.90 -29.66
C THR A 228 -11.46 -9.16 -30.66
N ASP A 229 -10.89 -8.02 -30.28
CA ASP A 229 -10.16 -7.14 -31.18
C ASP A 229 -8.65 -7.29 -30.94
N SER A 230 -7.87 -7.36 -32.02
CA SER A 230 -6.41 -7.36 -31.96
C SER A 230 -5.86 -6.22 -32.79
N VAL A 231 -4.94 -5.46 -32.20
CA VAL A 231 -4.31 -4.29 -32.79
C VAL A 231 -2.82 -4.55 -32.95
N PRO A 232 -2.28 -4.51 -34.18
CA PRO A 232 -0.85 -4.65 -34.38
C PRO A 232 -0.09 -3.47 -33.79
N TRP A 233 1.12 -3.73 -33.25
CA TRP A 233 1.99 -2.69 -32.68
C TRP A 233 2.24 -1.51 -33.62
N SER A 234 2.23 -1.79 -34.92
CA SER A 234 2.42 -0.85 -36.00
C SER A 234 1.32 0.23 -36.10
N ARG A 235 0.13 -0.04 -35.56
CA ARG A 235 -1.00 0.93 -35.44
C ARG A 235 -1.06 1.61 -34.07
N VAL A 236 -0.28 1.13 -33.10
CA VAL A 236 -0.21 1.75 -31.76
C VAL A 236 0.61 3.05 -31.85
N THR A 237 -0.09 4.17 -31.86
CA THR A 237 0.53 5.50 -32.00
C THR A 237 0.96 6.08 -30.67
N GLY A 238 0.36 5.65 -29.56
CA GLY A 238 0.65 6.21 -28.24
C GLY A 238 0.42 5.22 -27.09
N LEU A 239 1.36 5.19 -26.16
CA LEU A 239 1.23 4.53 -24.87
C LEU A 239 1.49 5.59 -23.81
N THR A 240 0.49 5.92 -22.99
CA THR A 240 0.63 6.94 -21.93
C THR A 240 0.14 6.39 -20.60
N ALA A 241 0.96 6.54 -19.55
CA ALA A 241 0.55 6.30 -18.17
C ALA A 241 0.73 7.60 -17.37
N LYS A 242 -0.37 8.28 -17.03
CA LYS A 242 -0.36 9.54 -16.27
C LYS A 242 -1.55 9.63 -15.34
N ASN A 243 -1.35 10.24 -14.17
CA ASN A 243 -2.40 10.45 -13.16
C ASN A 243 -3.16 9.15 -12.82
N GLY A 244 -2.44 8.03 -12.65
CA GLY A 244 -3.04 6.73 -12.34
C GLY A 244 -3.88 6.11 -13.45
N THR A 245 -3.85 6.68 -14.65
CA THR A 245 -4.59 6.19 -15.82
C THR A 245 -3.62 5.78 -16.91
N VAL A 246 -3.88 4.63 -17.52
CA VAL A 246 -3.19 4.15 -18.72
C VAL A 246 -4.10 4.34 -19.92
N ILE A 247 -3.53 4.86 -21.01
CA ILE A 247 -4.20 5.12 -22.28
C ILE A 247 -3.36 4.49 -23.40
N ILE A 248 -4.00 3.65 -24.21
CA ILE A 248 -3.45 3.09 -25.44
C ILE A 248 -4.15 3.79 -26.61
N GLN A 249 -3.35 4.38 -27.49
CA GLN A 249 -3.83 5.06 -28.68
C GLN A 249 -3.49 4.26 -29.93
N VAL A 250 -4.49 4.15 -30.82
CA VAL A 250 -4.40 3.43 -32.09
C VAL A 250 -4.84 4.39 -33.18
N ASP A 251 -3.98 4.60 -34.18
CA ASP A 251 -4.18 5.56 -35.26
C ASP A 251 -4.61 6.96 -34.76
N GLY A 252 -4.00 7.41 -33.66
CA GLY A 252 -4.27 8.71 -33.04
C GLY A 252 -5.53 8.80 -32.17
N ARG A 253 -6.30 7.71 -32.03
CA ARG A 253 -7.53 7.67 -31.20
C ARG A 253 -7.33 6.84 -29.95
N ASN A 254 -7.99 7.20 -28.85
CA ASN A 254 -7.97 6.38 -27.63
C ASN A 254 -8.72 5.07 -27.90
N TRP A 255 -8.00 3.96 -27.90
CA TRP A 255 -8.56 2.62 -28.13
C TRP A 255 -8.91 1.93 -26.82
N TRP A 256 -8.03 2.06 -25.81
CA TRP A 256 -8.27 1.50 -24.49
C TRP A 256 -7.80 2.46 -23.41
N THR A 257 -8.57 2.58 -22.33
CA THR A 257 -8.27 3.45 -21.20
C THR A 257 -8.68 2.78 -19.90
N ARG A 258 -7.78 2.71 -18.93
CA ARG A 258 -8.07 2.09 -17.63
C ARG A 258 -7.28 2.71 -16.48
N GLN A 259 -7.83 2.58 -15.28
CA GLN A 259 -7.11 2.90 -14.05
C GLN A 259 -6.00 1.87 -13.81
N VAL A 260 -4.78 2.33 -13.53
CA VAL A 260 -3.59 1.50 -13.28
C VAL A 260 -3.84 0.47 -12.19
N GLN A 261 -4.59 0.83 -11.14
CA GLN A 261 -4.94 -0.07 -10.03
C GLN A 261 -5.79 -1.28 -10.44
N LEU A 262 -6.50 -1.19 -11.57
CA LEU A 262 -7.32 -2.27 -12.09
C LEU A 262 -6.55 -3.18 -13.05
N VAL A 263 -5.34 -2.80 -13.45
CA VAL A 263 -4.49 -3.60 -14.35
C VAL A 263 -3.58 -4.49 -13.49
N PRO A 264 -3.75 -5.81 -13.51
CA PRO A 264 -2.86 -6.71 -12.79
C PRO A 264 -1.45 -6.62 -13.37
N ASN A 265 -0.44 -6.68 -12.51
CA ASN A 265 0.97 -6.70 -12.90
C ASN A 265 1.34 -5.52 -13.81
N PHE A 266 0.76 -4.35 -13.55
CA PHE A 266 0.93 -3.16 -14.39
C PHE A 266 2.40 -2.85 -14.76
N PRO A 267 3.39 -2.92 -13.85
CA PRO A 267 4.79 -2.68 -14.22
C PRO A 267 5.28 -3.60 -15.35
N VAL A 268 4.91 -4.88 -15.30
CA VAL A 268 5.26 -5.89 -16.31
C VAL A 268 4.53 -5.59 -17.63
N PHE A 269 3.22 -5.35 -17.56
CA PHE A 269 2.41 -4.94 -18.71
C PHE A 269 3.03 -3.72 -19.42
N TRP A 270 3.41 -2.71 -18.64
CA TRP A 270 3.93 -1.44 -19.14
C TRP A 270 5.33 -1.58 -19.75
N ALA A 271 6.20 -2.38 -19.12
CA ALA A 271 7.54 -2.66 -19.65
C ALA A 271 7.47 -3.41 -20.99
N LEU A 272 6.68 -4.48 -21.07
CA LEU A 272 6.52 -5.25 -22.30
C LEU A 272 5.92 -4.42 -23.43
N SER A 273 4.89 -3.61 -23.13
CA SER A 273 4.24 -2.76 -24.13
C SER A 273 5.21 -1.74 -24.74
N GLN A 274 6.06 -1.12 -23.91
CA GLN A 274 7.08 -0.19 -24.38
C GLN A 274 8.13 -0.89 -25.25
N GLN A 275 8.64 -2.03 -24.79
CA GLN A 275 9.66 -2.79 -25.51
C GLN A 275 9.16 -3.20 -26.91
N LEU A 276 7.98 -3.84 -26.98
CA LEU A 276 7.43 -4.34 -28.25
C LEU A 276 7.03 -3.21 -29.21
N SER A 277 6.46 -2.11 -28.67
CA SER A 277 6.15 -0.93 -29.49
C SER A 277 7.41 -0.27 -30.06
N ALA A 278 8.51 -0.23 -29.29
CA ALA A 278 9.78 0.31 -29.76
C ALA A 278 10.40 -0.56 -30.86
N THR A 279 10.43 -1.89 -30.68
CA THR A 279 10.95 -2.82 -31.69
C THR A 279 10.20 -2.70 -33.01
N SER A 280 8.86 -2.68 -32.98
CA SER A 280 8.04 -2.54 -34.19
C SER A 280 8.24 -1.22 -34.94
N LYS A 281 8.64 -0.14 -34.26
CA LYS A 281 8.93 1.15 -34.89
C LYS A 281 10.29 1.18 -35.58
N ASN A 282 11.25 0.40 -35.11
CA ASN A 282 12.60 0.33 -35.69
C ASN A 282 12.66 -0.54 -36.96
N GLU A 283 11.67 -1.41 -37.16
CA GLU A 283 11.56 -2.28 -38.35
C GLU A 283 10.87 -1.60 -39.55
N ARG A 284 10.50 -0.32 -39.43
CA ARG A 284 9.92 0.51 -40.49
C ARG A 284 10.94 1.46 -41.09
#